data_AF-A0A6S7KHR7-F1
#
_entry.id   AF-A0A6S7KHR7-F1
#
_cell.length_a   1.000
_cell.length_b   1.000
_cell.length_c   1.000
_cell.angle_alpha   90.00
_cell.angle_beta   90.00
_cell.angle_gamma   90.00
#
_symmetry.space_group_name_H-M   'P 1'
#
loop_
_entity.id
_entity.type
_entity.pdbx_description
1 polymer ?
#
loop_
_entity_poly.entity_id
_entity_poly.type
_entity_poly.pdbx_seq_one_letter_code
_entity_poly.pdbx_strand_id
1 'polypeptide(L)'
;MDKVIEAVKEKKTLRGTGDNWDMMIRAHHMRSTAQNQDLHLFASNLYVNRKETRYKFLERISRFWLGEYALNFAKKFKFLEKVIPEHIEHRFTSEMSAPSTIIPLPIINADEKKYDDCVVILRSYEKWINEIYEKAVKVLQNKGVTVSFGGDQLTRVRFDGATSLLAGAHKPADRFEHCSPYKHAMWHTKASLLQYGYHLLHKAQSSSEKGTLKYFRERYNRKNATPAKVLDSYE
;
A
#
# COMPACT_ATOMS: atom_id res chain seq x y z
N MET A 1 -18.84 4.90 -5.80
CA MET A 1 -18.48 5.02 -7.24
C MET A 1 -18.52 6.46 -7.72
N ASP A 2 -19.53 7.26 -7.36
CA ASP A 2 -19.72 8.62 -7.89
C ASP A 2 -18.54 9.58 -7.65
N LYS A 3 -17.90 9.49 -6.49
CA LYS A 3 -16.66 10.24 -6.17
C LYS A 3 -15.49 9.92 -7.12
N VAL A 4 -15.39 8.69 -7.63
CA VAL A 4 -14.34 8.32 -8.62
C VAL A 4 -14.65 8.98 -9.96
N ILE A 5 -15.92 8.96 -10.35
CA ILE A 5 -16.40 9.53 -11.61
C ILE A 5 -16.14 11.03 -11.65
N GLU A 6 -16.41 11.75 -10.55
CA GLU A 6 -16.05 13.16 -10.39
C GLU A 6 -14.54 13.38 -10.46
N ALA A 7 -13.76 12.56 -9.75
CA ALA A 7 -12.30 12.66 -9.80
C ALA A 7 -11.74 12.46 -11.22
N VAL A 8 -12.32 11.54 -11.99
CA VAL A 8 -11.94 11.31 -13.40
C VAL A 8 -12.34 12.51 -14.27
N LYS A 9 -13.50 13.13 -14.06
CA LYS A 9 -13.90 14.38 -14.75
C LYS A 9 -12.89 15.51 -14.49
N GLU A 10 -12.35 15.57 -13.28
CA GLU A 10 -11.31 16.52 -12.88
C GLU A 10 -9.89 16.11 -13.34
N LYS A 11 -9.75 15.08 -14.18
CA LYS A 11 -8.47 14.56 -14.70
C LYS A 11 -7.49 14.13 -13.60
N LYS A 12 -8.01 13.71 -12.44
CA LYS A 12 -7.19 13.18 -11.34
C LYS A 12 -6.64 11.79 -11.70
N THR A 13 -5.46 11.47 -11.17
CA THR A 13 -4.83 10.17 -11.43
C THR A 13 -5.39 9.11 -10.50
N LEU A 14 -5.70 7.93 -11.06
CA LEU A 14 -6.15 6.75 -10.32
C LEU A 14 -5.02 5.74 -10.15
N ARG A 15 -4.98 5.07 -8.99
CA ARG A 15 -4.16 3.88 -8.75
C ARG A 15 -4.96 2.83 -8.01
N GLY A 16 -4.86 1.57 -8.41
CA GLY A 16 -5.49 0.46 -7.71
C GLY A 16 -4.53 -0.24 -6.77
N THR A 17 -5.04 -0.80 -5.68
CA THR A 17 -4.37 -1.87 -4.93
C THR A 17 -5.36 -2.95 -4.56
N GLY A 18 -4.88 -4.16 -4.33
CA GLY A 18 -5.71 -5.27 -3.85
C GLY A 18 -4.88 -6.29 -3.10
N ASP A 19 -5.58 -7.10 -2.31
CA ASP A 19 -5.01 -8.21 -1.54
C ASP A 19 -6.09 -9.28 -1.29
N ASN A 20 -5.65 -10.49 -0.96
CA ASN A 20 -6.51 -11.60 -0.60
C ASN A 20 -7.11 -11.42 0.81
N TRP A 21 -8.40 -11.66 0.92
CA TRP A 21 -9.17 -11.78 2.15
C TRP A 21 -9.62 -13.22 2.32
N ASP A 22 -8.93 -13.93 3.21
CA ASP A 22 -9.24 -15.31 3.56
C ASP A 22 -10.19 -15.33 4.77
N MET A 23 -11.38 -15.91 4.61
CA MET A 23 -12.40 -16.01 5.66
C MET A 23 -12.82 -17.47 5.87
N MET A 24 -12.90 -17.89 7.13
CA MET A 24 -13.39 -19.23 7.49
C MET A 24 -14.82 -19.15 8.01
N ILE A 25 -15.77 -19.71 7.28
CA ILE A 25 -17.14 -19.93 7.76
C ILE A 25 -17.16 -21.22 8.56
N ARG A 26 -17.44 -21.09 9.85
CA ARG A 26 -17.53 -22.24 10.77
C ARG A 26 -18.95 -22.79 10.79
N ALA A 27 -19.08 -24.09 10.60
CA ALA A 27 -20.32 -24.80 10.86
C ALA A 27 -20.54 -24.89 12.38
N HIS A 28 -21.74 -24.55 12.85
CA HIS A 28 -22.09 -24.69 14.28
C HIS A 28 -22.01 -26.14 14.73
N HIS A 29 -22.38 -27.08 13.86
CA HIS A 29 -22.21 -28.51 14.06
C HIS A 29 -21.64 -29.16 12.81
N MET A 30 -20.44 -29.72 12.94
CA MET A 30 -19.79 -30.47 11.87
C MET A 30 -20.58 -31.73 11.57
N ARG A 31 -21.06 -31.87 10.34
CA ARG A 31 -21.74 -33.06 9.81
C ARG A 31 -21.20 -33.36 8.41
N SER A 32 -21.41 -34.56 7.89
CA SER A 32 -21.01 -34.88 6.51
C SER A 32 -21.58 -33.91 5.46
N THR A 33 -22.76 -33.33 5.73
CA THR A 33 -23.44 -32.34 4.87
C THR A 33 -23.17 -30.89 5.24
N ALA A 34 -22.49 -30.61 6.36
CA ALA A 34 -22.21 -29.27 6.86
C ALA A 34 -20.79 -29.23 7.43
N GLN A 35 -19.86 -28.75 6.60
CA GLN A 35 -18.44 -28.61 6.93
C GLN A 35 -18.07 -27.13 7.02
N ASN A 36 -16.95 -26.85 7.67
CA ASN A 36 -16.33 -25.53 7.59
C ASN A 36 -15.96 -25.23 6.14
N GLN A 37 -16.11 -23.97 5.75
CA GLN A 37 -15.81 -23.52 4.40
C GLN A 37 -14.80 -22.38 4.46
N ASP A 38 -13.73 -22.50 3.70
CA ASP A 38 -12.78 -21.43 3.48
C ASP A 38 -13.20 -20.64 2.24
N LEU A 39 -13.40 -19.34 2.42
CA LEU A 39 -13.69 -18.38 1.37
C LEU A 39 -12.41 -17.59 1.07
N HIS A 40 -12.04 -17.58 -0.20
CA HIS A 40 -10.92 -16.80 -0.73
C HIS A 40 -11.48 -15.66 -1.56
N LEU A 41 -11.47 -14.47 -0.98
CA LEU A 41 -11.99 -13.26 -1.59
C LEU A 41 -10.84 -12.33 -1.95
N PHE A 42 -11.03 -11.46 -2.93
CA PHE A 42 -10.08 -10.43 -3.28
C PHE A 42 -10.70 -9.06 -3.01
N ALA A 43 -10.12 -8.33 -2.07
CA ALA A 43 -10.54 -6.98 -1.71
C ALA A 43 -9.65 -5.97 -2.41
N SER A 44 -10.22 -4.85 -2.84
CA SER A 44 -9.50 -3.89 -3.68
C SER A 44 -9.91 -2.46 -3.42
N ASN A 45 -8.97 -1.53 -3.60
CA ASN A 45 -9.14 -0.11 -3.35
C ASN A 45 -8.59 0.71 -4.52
N LEU A 46 -9.30 1.78 -4.88
CA LEU A 46 -8.80 2.83 -5.75
C LEU A 46 -8.37 4.05 -4.93
N TYR A 47 -7.17 4.54 -5.20
CA TYR A 47 -6.63 5.76 -4.64
C TYR A 47 -6.69 6.88 -5.69
N VAL A 48 -7.26 8.00 -5.29
CA VAL A 48 -7.28 9.23 -6.10
C VAL A 48 -6.12 10.11 -5.69
N ASN A 49 -5.36 10.62 -6.68
CA ASN A 49 -4.25 11.57 -6.49
C ASN A 49 -3.04 11.09 -5.66
N ARG A 50 -2.88 9.77 -5.47
CA ARG A 50 -1.72 9.23 -4.76
C ARG A 50 -0.46 9.34 -5.63
N LYS A 51 0.38 10.33 -5.35
CA LYS A 51 1.72 10.48 -5.92
C LYS A 51 2.77 9.86 -4.97
N GLU A 52 3.85 9.34 -5.55
CA GLU A 52 4.97 8.79 -4.80
C GLU A 52 6.26 9.50 -5.22
N THR A 53 7.07 9.84 -4.23
CA THR A 53 8.41 10.38 -4.39
C THR A 53 9.44 9.25 -4.41
N ARG A 54 10.44 9.34 -5.29
CA ARG A 54 11.48 8.31 -5.49
C ARG A 54 12.50 8.28 -4.34
N TYR A 55 13.28 7.19 -4.29
CA TYR A 55 14.35 6.87 -3.32
C TYR A 55 15.29 8.01 -2.89
N LYS A 56 15.60 8.98 -3.77
CA LYS A 56 16.42 10.16 -3.41
C LYS A 56 15.78 11.02 -2.30
N PHE A 57 14.47 10.93 -2.11
CA PHE A 57 13.76 11.60 -1.02
C PHE A 57 14.02 10.91 0.34
N LEU A 58 14.17 9.57 0.37
CA LEU A 58 14.42 8.82 1.60
C LEU A 58 15.78 9.15 2.22
N GLU A 59 16.80 9.37 1.41
CA GLU A 59 18.13 9.79 1.89
C GLU A 59 18.09 11.20 2.51
N ARG A 60 17.31 12.11 1.92
CA ARG A 60 17.07 13.44 2.49
C ARG A 60 16.30 13.37 3.81
N ILE A 61 15.27 12.51 3.87
CA ILE A 61 14.50 12.26 5.09
C ILE A 61 15.41 11.73 6.20
N SER A 62 16.23 10.71 5.95
CA SER A 62 17.07 10.12 6.99
C SER A 62 18.06 11.13 7.58
N ARG A 63 18.69 11.96 6.74
CA ARG A 63 19.57 13.06 7.17
C ARG A 63 18.82 14.11 7.98
N PHE A 64 17.62 14.47 7.56
CA PHE A 64 16.77 15.42 8.29
C PHE A 64 16.37 14.88 9.68
N TRP A 65 15.89 13.64 9.76
CA TRP A 65 15.55 13.01 11.05
C TRP A 65 16.75 12.87 11.98
N LEU A 66 17.94 12.58 11.45
CA LEU A 66 19.17 12.55 12.24
C LEU A 66 19.50 13.94 12.83
N GLY A 67 19.32 15.00 12.02
CA GLY A 67 19.51 16.37 12.46
C GLY A 67 18.51 16.81 13.53
N GLU A 68 17.21 16.55 13.30
CA GLU A 68 16.12 16.75 14.26
C GLU A 68 16.36 16.02 15.58
N TYR A 69 16.75 14.74 15.51
CA TYR A 69 17.09 13.95 16.69
C TYR A 69 18.29 14.54 17.45
N ALA A 70 19.35 14.93 16.74
CA ALA A 70 20.53 15.53 17.35
C ALA A 70 20.23 16.88 18.04
N LEU A 71 19.39 17.72 17.43
CA LEU A 71 18.91 18.98 18.01
C LEU A 71 18.12 18.77 19.31
N ASN A 72 17.16 17.84 19.27
CA ASN A 72 16.28 17.56 20.41
C ASN A 72 17.03 16.89 21.57
N PHE A 73 18.09 16.12 21.29
CA PHE A 73 18.79 15.33 22.31
C PHE A 73 20.02 16.02 22.91
N ALA A 74 20.65 16.94 22.18
CA ALA A 74 21.87 17.60 22.65
C ALA A 74 21.86 19.11 22.39
N LYS A 75 21.77 19.89 23.48
CA LYS A 75 21.85 21.38 23.47
C LYS A 75 23.07 21.93 22.72
N LYS A 76 24.16 21.15 22.62
CA LYS A 76 25.37 21.50 21.86
C LYS A 76 25.11 21.63 20.36
N PHE A 77 24.08 20.99 19.82
CA PHE A 77 23.74 21.03 18.39
C PHE A 77 22.73 22.13 18.04
N LYS A 78 22.30 22.96 18.99
CA LYS A 78 21.30 24.01 18.75
C LYS A 78 21.68 24.99 17.63
N PHE A 79 22.96 25.15 17.32
CA PHE A 79 23.42 25.95 16.19
C PHE A 79 22.96 25.41 14.82
N LEU A 80 22.65 24.10 14.71
CA LEU A 80 22.15 23.46 13.49
C LEU A 80 20.68 23.77 13.20
N GLU A 81 19.94 24.38 14.15
CA GLU A 81 18.54 24.78 13.98
C GLU A 81 18.36 25.73 12.79
N LYS A 82 19.37 26.54 12.48
CA LYS A 82 19.37 27.45 11.31
C LYS A 82 19.65 26.75 9.98
N VAL A 83 20.20 25.53 10.02
CA VAL A 83 20.68 24.79 8.82
C VAL A 83 19.72 23.66 8.47
N ILE A 84 19.00 23.13 9.45
CA ILE A 84 18.03 22.05 9.27
C ILE A 84 16.69 22.68 8.84
N PRO A 85 16.21 22.41 7.60
CA PRO A 85 14.97 23.00 7.12
C PRO A 85 13.77 22.33 7.81
N GLU A 86 12.81 23.11 8.33
CA GLU A 86 11.62 22.59 9.02
C GLU A 86 10.80 21.60 8.17
N HIS A 87 10.77 21.81 6.84
CA HIS A 87 10.14 20.91 5.89
C HIS A 87 11.06 20.63 4.69
N ILE A 88 11.14 19.35 4.27
CA ILE A 88 11.83 19.00 3.03
C ILE A 88 10.86 19.23 1.87
N GLU A 89 10.97 20.40 1.24
CA GLU A 89 10.23 20.66 0.01
C GLU A 89 10.57 19.63 -1.07
N HIS A 90 9.52 19.06 -1.66
CA HIS A 90 9.61 18.17 -2.79
C HIS A 90 8.60 18.58 -3.86
N ARG A 91 8.82 18.08 -5.08
CA ARG A 91 8.01 18.41 -6.28
C ARG A 91 6.49 18.22 -6.12
N PHE A 92 6.06 17.44 -5.12
CA PHE A 92 4.67 17.08 -4.90
C PHE A 92 4.19 17.46 -3.48
N THR A 93 4.87 18.38 -2.79
CA THR A 93 4.53 18.75 -1.40
C THR A 93 3.09 19.22 -1.29
N SER A 94 2.61 20.03 -2.23
CA SER A 94 1.23 20.50 -2.31
C SER A 94 0.21 19.36 -2.50
N GLU A 95 0.53 18.35 -3.30
CA GLU A 95 -0.41 17.25 -3.59
C GLU A 95 -0.34 16.14 -2.55
N MET A 96 0.81 15.93 -1.91
CA MET A 96 0.98 14.94 -0.83
C MET A 96 0.52 15.46 0.53
N SER A 97 0.42 16.79 0.72
CA SER A 97 -0.19 17.36 1.92
C SER A 97 -1.72 17.25 1.90
N ALA A 98 -2.33 17.14 0.71
CA ALA A 98 -3.76 16.94 0.56
C ALA A 98 -4.17 15.51 0.97
N PRO A 99 -5.33 15.33 1.64
CA PRO A 99 -5.81 14.01 2.00
C PRO A 99 -6.12 13.17 0.75
N SER A 100 -5.57 11.95 0.71
CA SER A 100 -5.88 10.98 -0.34
C SER A 100 -7.28 10.40 -0.13
N THR A 101 -8.06 10.28 -1.21
CA THR A 101 -9.37 9.61 -1.14
C THR A 101 -9.20 8.14 -1.52
N ILE A 102 -9.60 7.25 -0.61
CA ILE A 102 -9.62 5.81 -0.81
C ILE A 102 -11.06 5.41 -1.13
N ILE A 103 -11.23 4.65 -2.20
CA ILE A 103 -12.54 4.20 -2.66
C ILE A 103 -12.50 2.68 -2.78
N PRO A 104 -13.22 1.95 -1.91
CA PRO A 104 -13.26 0.49 -2.01
C PRO A 104 -13.99 0.08 -3.28
N LEU A 105 -13.42 -0.92 -3.96
CA LEU A 105 -14.04 -1.62 -5.08
C LEU A 105 -14.84 -2.83 -4.56
N PRO A 106 -15.78 -3.36 -5.36
CA PRO A 106 -16.50 -4.57 -4.99
C PRO A 106 -15.54 -5.73 -4.70
N ILE A 107 -15.88 -6.56 -3.71
CA ILE A 107 -15.11 -7.75 -3.38
C ILE A 107 -15.34 -8.80 -4.46
N ILE A 108 -14.27 -9.47 -4.90
CA ILE A 108 -14.32 -10.52 -5.93
C ILE A 108 -14.15 -11.87 -5.25
N ASN A 109 -14.95 -12.87 -5.64
CA ASN A 109 -14.75 -14.25 -5.19
C ASN A 109 -13.71 -14.93 -6.09
N ALA A 110 -12.44 -14.59 -5.87
CA ALA A 110 -11.31 -15.06 -6.64
C ALA A 110 -10.07 -15.11 -5.74
N ASP A 111 -9.21 -16.10 -5.94
CA ASP A 111 -7.98 -16.26 -5.18
C ASP A 111 -6.77 -15.88 -6.02
N GLU A 112 -6.06 -14.82 -5.62
CA GLU A 112 -4.83 -14.40 -6.29
C GLU A 112 -3.75 -15.50 -6.35
N LYS A 113 -3.81 -16.52 -5.48
CA LYS A 113 -2.89 -17.67 -5.53
C LYS A 113 -3.02 -18.49 -6.82
N LYS A 114 -4.13 -18.40 -7.53
CA LYS A 114 -4.40 -19.14 -8.78
C LYS A 114 -4.34 -18.20 -9.97
N TYR A 115 -3.63 -18.60 -11.02
CA TYR A 115 -3.47 -17.77 -12.23
C TYR A 115 -4.79 -17.53 -12.98
N ASP A 116 -5.68 -18.54 -13.03
CA ASP A 116 -7.00 -18.38 -13.67
C ASP A 116 -7.83 -17.32 -12.96
N ASP A 117 -7.81 -17.32 -11.63
CA ASP A 117 -8.50 -16.34 -10.79
C ASP A 117 -7.86 -14.94 -10.90
N CYS A 118 -6.52 -14.85 -11.06
CA CYS A 118 -5.85 -13.59 -11.38
C CYS A 118 -6.39 -12.96 -12.68
N VAL A 119 -6.65 -13.76 -13.71
CA VAL A 119 -7.27 -13.27 -14.95
C VAL A 119 -8.69 -12.76 -14.67
N VAL A 120 -9.48 -13.46 -13.85
CA VAL A 120 -10.82 -13.01 -13.45
C VAL A 120 -10.78 -11.66 -12.70
N ILE A 121 -9.81 -11.49 -11.80
CA ILE A 121 -9.58 -10.23 -11.08
C ILE A 121 -9.27 -9.10 -12.06
N LEU A 122 -8.32 -9.31 -12.98
CA LEU A 122 -7.93 -8.30 -13.98
C LEU A 122 -9.08 -7.91 -14.92
N ARG A 123 -9.90 -8.87 -15.36
CA ARG A 123 -11.11 -8.60 -16.17
C ARG A 123 -12.15 -7.78 -15.41
N SER A 124 -12.32 -8.06 -14.12
CA SER A 124 -13.26 -7.32 -13.26
C SER A 124 -12.83 -5.86 -13.12
N TYR A 125 -11.52 -5.62 -12.96
CA TYR A 125 -10.97 -4.28 -12.94
C TYR A 125 -11.14 -3.53 -14.25
N GLU A 126 -10.83 -4.17 -15.39
CA GLU A 126 -11.04 -3.57 -16.70
C GLU A 126 -12.51 -3.15 -16.88
N LYS A 127 -13.45 -4.02 -16.52
CA LYS A 127 -14.89 -3.72 -16.56
C LYS A 127 -15.22 -2.49 -15.72
N TRP A 128 -14.76 -2.42 -14.47
CA TRP A 128 -15.06 -1.29 -13.59
C TRP A 128 -14.41 0.01 -14.06
N ILE A 129 -13.18 -0.05 -14.56
CA ILE A 129 -12.50 1.11 -15.15
C ILE A 129 -13.32 1.61 -16.34
N ASN A 130 -13.71 0.73 -17.26
CA ASN A 130 -14.53 1.12 -18.41
C ASN A 130 -15.84 1.78 -17.97
N GLU A 131 -16.56 1.19 -17.00
CA GLU A 131 -17.80 1.77 -16.46
C GLU A 131 -17.59 3.16 -15.83
N ILE A 132 -16.48 3.37 -15.12
CA ILE A 132 -16.13 4.68 -14.53
C ILE A 132 -15.90 5.70 -15.64
N TYR A 133 -15.10 5.36 -16.65
CA TYR A 133 -14.75 6.29 -17.74
C TYR A 133 -15.92 6.60 -18.66
N GLU A 134 -16.76 5.61 -18.99
CA GLU A 134 -18.00 5.80 -19.74
C GLU A 134 -18.93 6.79 -19.05
N LYS A 135 -19.12 6.64 -17.73
CA LYS A 135 -19.97 7.54 -16.93
C LYS A 135 -19.36 8.93 -16.73
N ALA A 136 -18.04 9.03 -16.65
CA ALA A 136 -17.34 10.28 -16.40
C ALA A 136 -17.32 11.20 -17.61
N VAL A 137 -16.97 10.68 -18.79
CA VAL A 137 -16.65 11.52 -19.94
C VAL A 137 -17.71 11.44 -21.05
N LYS A 138 -18.66 10.49 -21.01
CA LYS A 138 -19.68 10.20 -22.05
C LYS A 138 -19.16 9.96 -23.47
N VAL A 139 -17.89 10.27 -23.76
CA VAL A 139 -17.17 10.02 -25.01
C VAL A 139 -15.72 9.74 -24.68
N LEU A 140 -15.35 8.47 -24.51
CA LEU A 140 -13.95 8.06 -24.58
C LEU A 140 -13.87 6.74 -25.33
N GLN A 141 -13.48 6.82 -26.61
CA GLN A 141 -12.71 5.73 -27.20
C GLN A 141 -11.47 5.55 -26.31
N ASN A 142 -11.43 4.43 -25.58
CA ASN A 142 -10.34 3.94 -24.73
C ASN A 142 -8.98 3.92 -25.46
N LYS A 143 -8.38 5.09 -25.70
CA LYS A 143 -7.02 5.21 -26.21
C LYS A 143 -6.17 5.96 -25.19
N GLY A 144 -5.47 5.20 -24.35
CA GLY A 144 -4.32 5.68 -23.58
C GLY A 144 -4.53 5.95 -22.09
N VAL A 145 -5.64 5.51 -21.49
CA VAL A 145 -5.79 5.55 -20.03
C VAL A 145 -5.02 4.39 -19.42
N THR A 146 -4.00 4.69 -18.61
CA THR A 146 -3.24 3.69 -17.85
C THR A 146 -3.53 3.85 -16.36
N VAL A 147 -4.13 2.83 -15.74
CA VAL A 147 -4.34 2.76 -14.30
C VAL A 147 -3.33 1.76 -13.73
N SER A 148 -2.32 2.25 -13.01
CA SER A 148 -1.36 1.34 -12.39
C SER A 148 -1.99 0.64 -11.19
N PHE A 149 -1.95 -0.69 -11.18
CA PHE A 149 -2.28 -1.50 -10.01
C PHE A 149 -1.02 -1.82 -9.21
N GLY A 150 -1.14 -1.86 -7.89
CA GLY A 150 -0.07 -2.29 -7.01
C GLY A 150 -0.52 -3.31 -5.99
N GLY A 151 0.38 -4.21 -5.63
CA GLY A 151 0.17 -5.24 -4.62
C GLY A 151 1.49 -5.54 -3.93
N ASP A 152 1.54 -6.60 -3.14
CA ASP A 152 2.84 -7.08 -2.67
C ASP A 152 3.71 -7.60 -3.84
N GLN A 153 4.89 -8.14 -3.52
CA GLN A 153 5.76 -8.71 -4.56
C GLN A 153 5.13 -9.92 -5.25
N LEU A 154 4.37 -10.71 -4.51
CA LEU A 154 3.78 -11.96 -4.99
C LEU A 154 2.60 -11.68 -5.92
N THR A 155 1.70 -10.77 -5.56
CA THR A 155 0.61 -10.23 -6.38
C THR A 155 1.14 -9.70 -7.69
N ARG A 156 2.23 -8.92 -7.65
CA ARG A 156 2.83 -8.41 -8.88
C ARG A 156 3.31 -9.55 -9.76
N VAL A 157 4.05 -10.53 -9.22
CA VAL A 157 4.57 -11.66 -10.01
C VAL A 157 3.42 -12.49 -10.59
N ARG A 158 2.35 -12.69 -9.83
CA ARG A 158 1.16 -13.42 -10.28
C ARG A 158 0.40 -12.70 -11.37
N PHE A 159 0.21 -11.39 -11.23
CA PHE A 159 -0.45 -10.59 -12.26
C PHE A 159 0.42 -10.49 -13.52
N ASP A 160 1.73 -10.30 -13.38
CA ASP A 160 2.67 -10.31 -14.50
C ASP A 160 2.66 -11.67 -15.24
N GLY A 161 2.64 -12.77 -14.49
CA GLY A 161 2.47 -14.12 -15.04
C GLY A 161 1.13 -14.31 -15.74
N ALA A 162 0.03 -13.86 -15.14
CA ALA A 162 -1.31 -13.91 -15.75
C ALA A 162 -1.38 -13.09 -17.05
N THR A 163 -0.77 -11.89 -17.08
CA THR A 163 -0.68 -11.10 -18.31
C THR A 163 0.21 -11.75 -19.36
N SER A 164 1.29 -12.42 -18.94
CA SER A 164 2.19 -13.13 -19.84
C SER A 164 1.50 -14.31 -20.55
N LEU A 165 0.60 -15.01 -19.86
CA LEU A 165 -0.25 -16.06 -20.47
C LEU A 165 -1.14 -15.50 -21.59
N LEU A 166 -1.48 -14.21 -21.52
CA LEU A 166 -2.35 -13.54 -22.47
C LEU A 166 -1.58 -12.67 -23.48
N ALA A 167 -0.24 -12.66 -23.44
CA ALA A 167 0.59 -11.82 -24.31
C ALA A 167 0.34 -12.07 -25.81
N GLY A 168 -0.11 -13.27 -26.19
CA GLY A 168 -0.46 -13.63 -27.57
C GLY A 168 -1.86 -13.17 -28.02
N ALA A 169 -2.69 -12.60 -27.13
CA ALA A 169 -4.03 -12.17 -27.49
C ALA A 169 -4.01 -11.02 -28.51
N HIS A 170 -4.99 -11.00 -29.42
CA HIS A 170 -4.99 -10.04 -30.53
C HIS A 170 -5.32 -8.60 -30.10
N LYS A 171 -6.18 -8.41 -29.09
CA LYS A 171 -6.60 -7.08 -28.63
C LYS A 171 -5.75 -6.60 -27.45
N PRO A 172 -5.34 -5.31 -27.41
CA PRO A 172 -4.63 -4.72 -26.27
C PRO A 172 -5.39 -4.81 -24.93
N ALA A 173 -6.72 -4.78 -25.00
CA ALA A 173 -7.63 -4.99 -23.86
C ALA A 173 -7.42 -6.38 -23.23
N ASP A 174 -7.45 -7.43 -24.06
CA ASP A 174 -7.26 -8.82 -23.64
C ASP A 174 -5.85 -9.08 -23.09
N ARG A 175 -4.86 -8.24 -23.45
CA ARG A 175 -3.49 -8.26 -22.92
C ARG A 175 -3.30 -7.44 -21.64
N PHE A 176 -4.34 -6.73 -21.17
CA PHE A 176 -4.32 -5.86 -20.00
C PHE A 176 -3.25 -4.76 -20.02
N GLU A 177 -2.90 -4.23 -21.20
CA GLU A 177 -1.85 -3.19 -21.33
C GLU A 177 -2.15 -1.92 -20.52
N HIS A 178 -3.43 -1.60 -20.30
CA HIS A 178 -3.90 -0.44 -19.55
C HIS A 178 -3.71 -0.56 -18.03
N CYS A 179 -3.51 -1.78 -17.51
CA CYS A 179 -3.24 -2.06 -16.09
C CYS A 179 -1.73 -2.07 -15.76
N SER A 180 -0.88 -1.98 -16.79
CA SER A 180 0.58 -2.02 -16.68
C SER A 180 1.18 -0.61 -16.57
N PRO A 181 2.23 -0.37 -15.76
CA PRO A 181 2.97 -1.36 -14.98
C PRO A 181 2.34 -1.67 -13.62
N TYR A 182 2.45 -2.94 -13.22
CA TYR A 182 2.17 -3.38 -11.86
C TYR A 182 3.26 -2.87 -10.90
N LYS A 183 2.85 -2.06 -9.93
CA LYS A 183 3.76 -1.42 -8.98
C LYS A 183 3.91 -2.27 -7.72
N HIS A 184 5.14 -2.41 -7.25
CA HIS A 184 5.38 -3.03 -5.95
C HIS A 184 4.97 -2.09 -4.83
N ALA A 185 4.06 -2.54 -3.99
CA ALA A 185 3.82 -1.93 -2.69
C ALA A 185 4.68 -2.71 -1.67
N MET A 186 5.71 -2.05 -1.12
CA MET A 186 6.65 -2.67 -0.17
C MET A 186 6.15 -2.58 1.29
N TRP A 187 4.85 -2.74 1.52
CA TRP A 187 4.24 -2.61 2.86
C TRP A 187 4.78 -3.68 3.81
N HIS A 188 4.78 -4.95 3.40
CA HIS A 188 5.41 -6.03 4.16
C HIS A 188 6.90 -5.80 4.41
N THR A 189 7.67 -5.41 3.39
CA THR A 189 9.12 -5.18 3.54
C THR A 189 9.41 -4.08 4.57
N LYS A 190 8.61 -3.00 4.57
CA LYS A 190 8.75 -1.92 5.56
C LYS A 190 8.35 -2.38 6.96
N ALA A 191 7.28 -3.17 7.08
CA ALA A 191 6.84 -3.74 8.35
C ALA A 191 7.90 -4.70 8.93
N SER A 192 8.48 -5.58 8.10
CA SER A 192 9.59 -6.47 8.48
C SER A 192 10.85 -5.69 8.87
N LEU A 193 11.19 -4.61 8.16
CA LEU A 193 12.32 -3.76 8.51
C LEU A 193 12.11 -3.09 9.87
N LEU A 194 10.89 -2.59 10.14
CA LEU A 194 10.54 -2.01 11.43
C LEU A 194 10.63 -3.04 12.56
N GLN A 195 10.10 -4.26 12.33
CA GLN A 195 10.17 -5.36 13.28
C GLN A 195 11.62 -5.76 13.57
N TYR A 196 12.45 -5.87 12.54
CA TYR A 196 13.88 -6.16 12.68
C TYR A 196 14.60 -5.07 13.48
N GLY A 197 14.36 -3.79 13.16
CA GLY A 197 14.92 -2.66 13.90
C GLY A 197 14.50 -2.67 15.36
N TYR A 198 13.23 -2.99 15.65
CA TYR A 198 12.74 -3.15 17.01
C TYR A 198 13.48 -4.29 17.73
N HIS A 199 13.61 -5.47 17.12
CA HIS A 199 14.32 -6.60 17.75
C HIS A 199 15.80 -6.29 18.04
N LEU A 200 16.47 -5.57 17.14
CA LEU A 200 17.87 -5.18 17.33
C LEU A 200 18.04 -4.18 18.50
N LEU A 201 17.13 -3.20 18.60
CA LEU A 201 17.24 -2.08 19.53
C LEU A 201 16.52 -2.30 20.88
N HIS A 202 15.58 -3.25 20.94
CA HIS A 202 14.79 -3.56 22.13
C HIS A 202 15.26 -4.86 22.80
N LYS A 203 16.04 -4.72 23.88
CA LYS A 203 16.33 -5.80 24.82
C LYS A 203 15.51 -5.64 26.09
N ALA A 204 14.79 -6.67 26.53
CA ALA A 204 13.88 -6.59 27.67
C ALA A 204 14.58 -6.15 28.97
N GLN A 205 15.84 -6.57 29.15
CA GLN A 205 16.68 -6.29 30.32
C GLN A 205 17.37 -4.93 30.28
N SER A 206 17.31 -4.21 29.15
CA SER A 206 18.10 -2.98 28.92
C SER A 206 17.42 -1.69 29.41
N SER A 207 16.57 -1.75 30.43
CA SER A 207 15.84 -0.58 30.95
C SER A 207 16.75 0.48 31.57
N SER A 208 17.94 0.10 32.02
CA SER A 208 18.97 0.99 32.59
C SER A 208 19.98 1.48 31.55
N GLU A 209 20.04 0.88 30.36
CA GLU A 209 21.01 1.20 29.32
C GLU A 209 20.53 2.38 28.46
N LYS A 210 21.18 3.53 28.62
CA LYS A 210 20.85 4.74 27.85
C LYS A 210 21.07 4.48 26.35
N GLY A 211 20.04 4.73 25.54
CA GLY A 211 20.09 4.57 24.09
C GLY A 211 19.34 3.35 23.56
N THR A 212 18.92 2.42 24.43
CA THR A 212 18.06 1.30 24.00
C THR A 212 16.60 1.73 23.87
N LEU A 213 15.87 1.00 23.03
CA LEU A 213 14.44 1.27 22.82
C LEU A 213 13.62 1.01 24.08
N LYS A 214 14.08 0.09 24.94
CA LYS A 214 13.48 -0.20 26.26
C LYS A 214 13.69 0.95 27.24
N TYR A 215 14.89 1.51 27.33
CA TYR A 215 15.17 2.69 28.15
C TYR A 215 14.29 3.87 27.76
N PHE A 216 14.17 4.16 26.46
CA PHE A 216 13.31 5.25 25.98
C PHE A 216 11.83 4.99 26.24
N ARG A 217 11.37 3.75 26.05
CA ARG A 217 10.00 3.35 26.34
C ARG A 217 9.61 3.63 27.80
N GLU A 218 10.45 3.25 28.76
CA GLU A 218 10.17 3.49 30.18
C GLU A 218 10.27 4.97 30.55
N ARG A 219 11.30 5.67 30.02
CA ARG A 219 11.51 7.09 30.29
C ARG A 219 10.37 7.99 29.79
N TYR A 220 9.80 7.67 28.63
CA TYR A 220 8.70 8.45 28.02
C TYR A 220 7.32 7.82 28.22
N ASN A 221 7.23 6.75 29.03
CA ASN A 221 6.00 6.01 29.30
C ASN A 221 5.21 5.59 28.04
N ARG A 222 5.89 5.36 26.91
CA ARG A 222 5.27 4.96 25.62
C ARG A 222 5.12 3.45 25.55
N LYS A 223 4.15 2.90 26.28
CA LYS A 223 3.96 1.44 26.46
C LYS A 223 3.14 0.75 25.37
N ASN A 224 2.63 1.49 24.39
CA ASN A 224 1.72 0.98 23.36
C ASN A 224 2.40 0.02 22.38
N ALA A 225 3.68 0.24 22.06
CA ALA A 225 4.46 -0.66 21.20
C ALA A 225 5.11 -1.77 22.05
N THR A 226 4.63 -3.00 21.91
CA THR A 226 5.23 -4.21 22.48
C THR A 226 5.81 -5.09 21.36
N PRO A 227 6.77 -5.98 21.65
CA PRO A 227 7.36 -6.86 20.62
C PRO A 227 6.32 -7.65 19.82
N ALA A 228 5.23 -8.07 20.47
CA ALA A 228 4.14 -8.79 19.84
C ALA A 228 3.22 -7.89 18.96
N LYS A 229 3.19 -6.58 19.21
CA LYS A 229 2.30 -5.62 18.54
C LYS A 229 3.01 -4.68 17.56
N VAL A 230 4.30 -4.88 17.28
CA VAL A 230 5.05 -3.97 16.40
C VAL A 230 4.45 -3.95 15.00
N LEU A 231 4.06 -5.13 14.48
CA LEU A 231 3.37 -5.26 13.19
C LEU A 231 1.93 -4.72 13.28
N ASP A 232 1.20 -5.06 14.33
CA ASP A 232 -0.17 -4.58 14.57
C ASP A 232 -0.26 -3.04 14.72
N SER A 233 0.85 -2.38 15.08
CA SER A 233 0.95 -0.92 15.23
C SER A 233 1.49 -0.22 13.96
N TYR A 234 1.74 -0.97 12.89
CA TYR A 234 2.26 -0.44 11.63
C TYR A 234 1.16 0.09 10.70
N GLU A 235 -0.06 -0.42 10.86
CA GLU A 235 -1.27 0.00 10.13
C GLU A 235 -1.96 1.20 10.79
#